data_AF-A0AAI8Q9L7-F1
#
_entry.id   AF-A0AAI8Q9L7-F1
#
_cell.length_a   1.000
_cell.length_b   1.000
_cell.length_c   1.000
_cell.angle_alpha   90.00
_cell.angle_beta   90.00
_cell.angle_gamma   90.00
#
_symmetry.space_group_name_H-M   'P 1'
#
loop_
_entity.id
_entity.type
_entity.pdbx_description
1 polymer ?
#
loop_
_entity_poly.entity_id
_entity_poly.type
_entity_poly.pdbx_seq_one_letter_code
_entity_poly.pdbx_strand_id
1 'polypeptide(L)'
;MRLRSCLAGMALVLMAGVAHAAEECPAKSNAMDDIKSALNAAPSCDRAMKLFEACSYGASGDVQFGEVVEKKCEADFLGQLKTPQKLSYQRELRVCDRKYRNKSGTMYISATAFCRAEVAQRYSRRALKAGGAGR
;
A
#
# COMPACT_ATOMS: atom_id res chain seq x y z
N MET A 1 -23.80 -24.40 -61.74
CA MET A 1 -24.41 -23.33 -60.91
C MET A 1 -25.03 -23.97 -59.67
N ARG A 2 -24.46 -23.77 -58.47
CA ARG A 2 -25.19 -23.40 -57.24
C ARG A 2 -24.20 -22.71 -56.31
N LEU A 3 -24.67 -21.59 -55.77
CA LEU A 3 -23.93 -20.45 -55.29
C LEU A 3 -23.82 -20.51 -53.76
N ARG A 4 -22.62 -20.19 -53.27
CA ARG A 4 -22.22 -19.60 -51.98
C ARG A 4 -23.31 -19.35 -50.92
N SER A 5 -23.01 -19.73 -49.67
CA SER A 5 -22.88 -18.74 -48.58
C SER A 5 -22.42 -19.42 -47.28
N CYS A 6 -21.14 -19.22 -46.94
CA CYS A 6 -20.61 -19.39 -45.59
C CYS A 6 -20.92 -18.11 -44.81
N LEU A 7 -21.71 -18.20 -43.73
CA LEU A 7 -21.80 -17.12 -42.75
C LEU A 7 -21.48 -17.72 -41.38
N ALA A 8 -20.20 -17.59 -41.01
CA ALA A 8 -19.70 -17.81 -39.68
C ALA A 8 -20.21 -16.68 -38.77
N GLY A 9 -21.05 -17.02 -37.79
CA GLY A 9 -21.46 -16.11 -36.72
C GLY A 9 -20.36 -16.05 -35.66
N MET A 10 -19.59 -14.96 -35.65
CA MET A 10 -18.59 -14.68 -34.62
C MET A 10 -19.30 -14.01 -33.44
N ALA A 11 -19.54 -14.74 -32.35
CA ALA A 11 -20.11 -14.18 -31.13
C ALA A 11 -19.04 -13.37 -30.39
N LEU A 12 -19.17 -12.04 -30.39
CA LEU A 12 -18.37 -11.14 -29.56
C LEU A 12 -18.79 -11.29 -28.10
N VAL A 13 -17.99 -12.01 -27.31
CA VAL A 13 -18.10 -12.03 -25.84
C VAL A 13 -17.54 -10.70 -25.32
N LEU A 14 -18.43 -9.79 -24.93
CA LEU A 14 -18.05 -8.61 -24.15
C LEU A 14 -17.57 -9.05 -22.77
N MET A 15 -16.25 -9.07 -22.57
CA MET A 15 -15.65 -9.09 -21.24
C MET A 15 -15.94 -7.75 -20.56
N ALA A 16 -16.99 -7.69 -19.73
CA ALA A 16 -17.18 -6.59 -18.79
C ALA A 16 -16.07 -6.65 -17.74
N GLY A 17 -15.07 -5.77 -17.88
CA GLY A 17 -14.06 -5.59 -16.85
C GLY A 17 -14.72 -5.08 -15.57
N VAL A 18 -14.52 -5.76 -14.45
CA VAL A 18 -14.93 -5.27 -13.14
C VAL A 18 -14.05 -4.06 -12.82
N ALA A 19 -14.57 -2.86 -13.10
CA ALA A 19 -14.00 -1.64 -12.58
C ALA A 19 -14.16 -1.68 -11.06
N HIS A 20 -13.10 -2.05 -10.34
CA HIS A 20 -13.04 -1.83 -8.91
C HIS A 20 -13.12 -0.32 -8.72
N ALA A 21 -14.27 0.18 -8.24
CA ALA A 21 -14.37 1.55 -7.79
C ALA A 21 -13.26 1.75 -6.75
N ALA A 22 -12.32 2.66 -7.02
CA ALA A 22 -11.36 3.07 -6.02
C ALA A 22 -12.17 3.58 -4.82
N GLU A 23 -11.93 3.02 -3.63
CA GLU A 23 -12.58 3.57 -2.43
C GLU A 23 -12.20 5.04 -2.32
N GLU A 24 -13.20 5.91 -2.17
CA GLU A 24 -12.97 7.34 -2.04
C GLU A 24 -12.14 7.60 -0.77
N CYS A 25 -11.07 8.38 -0.91
CA CYS A 25 -10.24 8.80 0.20
C CYS A 25 -11.10 9.48 1.28
N PRO A 26 -11.23 8.92 2.50
CA PRO A 26 -12.12 9.45 3.52
C PRO A 26 -11.51 10.63 4.30
N ALA A 27 -10.45 11.26 3.77
CA ALA A 27 -9.91 12.50 4.31
C ALA A 27 -10.85 13.68 4.00
N LYS A 28 -10.68 14.79 4.73
CA LYS A 28 -11.48 16.01 4.52
C LYS A 28 -11.39 16.52 3.07
N SER A 29 -10.23 16.35 2.43
CA SER A 29 -10.00 16.64 1.03
C SER A 29 -8.82 15.83 0.50
N ASN A 30 -8.57 15.88 -0.81
CA ASN A 30 -7.37 15.32 -1.43
C ASN A 30 -6.11 16.17 -1.20
N ALA A 31 -6.18 17.25 -0.39
CA ALA A 31 -5.00 18.02 -0.03
C ALA A 31 -4.06 17.21 0.85
N MET A 32 -2.75 17.34 0.59
CA MET A 32 -1.71 16.57 1.25
C MET A 32 -1.77 16.64 2.78
N ASP A 33 -2.02 17.83 3.34
CA ASP A 33 -2.07 18.02 4.79
C ASP A 33 -3.33 17.40 5.43
N ASP A 34 -4.48 17.43 4.75
CA ASP A 34 -5.69 16.78 5.21
C ASP A 34 -5.53 15.25 5.23
N ILE A 35 -4.88 14.68 4.20
CA ILE A 35 -4.56 13.25 4.15
C ILE A 35 -3.59 12.88 5.26
N LYS A 36 -2.49 13.63 5.44
CA LYS A 36 -1.53 13.39 6.53
C LYS A 36 -2.19 13.51 7.90
N SER A 37 -3.11 14.46 8.09
CA SER A 37 -3.88 14.60 9.32
C SER A 37 -4.72 13.35 9.59
N ALA A 38 -5.45 12.86 8.59
CA ALA A 38 -6.24 11.63 8.68
C ALA A 38 -5.36 10.39 9.00
N LEU A 39 -4.21 10.25 8.34
CA LEU A 39 -3.25 9.16 8.60
C LEU A 39 -2.70 9.21 10.03
N ASN A 40 -2.34 10.40 10.53
CA ASN A 40 -1.87 10.56 11.91
C ASN A 40 -2.97 10.23 12.94
N ALA A 41 -4.21 10.65 12.66
CA ALA A 41 -5.38 10.43 13.51
C ALA A 41 -5.88 8.98 13.52
N ALA A 42 -5.43 8.14 12.58
CA ALA A 42 -5.83 6.74 12.51
C ALA A 42 -5.58 6.02 13.86
N PRO A 43 -6.50 5.17 14.34
CA PRO A 43 -6.35 4.57 15.67
C PRO A 43 -5.34 3.41 15.72
N SER A 44 -4.89 2.89 14.57
CA SER A 44 -3.95 1.78 14.50
C SER A 44 -3.16 1.79 13.19
N CYS A 45 -2.06 1.02 13.16
CA CYS A 45 -1.29 0.74 11.95
C CYS A 45 -2.18 0.24 10.79
N ASP A 46 -3.05 -0.74 11.04
CA ASP A 46 -3.92 -1.28 10.00
C ASP A 46 -4.93 -0.28 9.46
N ARG A 47 -5.44 0.62 10.32
CA ARG A 47 -6.31 1.70 9.88
C ARG A 47 -5.56 2.77 9.09
N ALA A 48 -4.33 3.09 9.50
CA ALA A 48 -3.47 4.00 8.75
C ALA A 48 -3.13 3.44 7.36
N MET A 49 -2.85 2.14 7.25
CA MET A 49 -2.59 1.50 5.96
C MET A 49 -3.81 1.55 5.03
N LYS A 50 -5.01 1.21 5.53
CA LYS A 50 -6.24 1.29 4.71
C LYS A 50 -6.51 2.71 4.22
N LEU A 51 -6.27 3.72 5.07
CA LEU A 51 -6.37 5.12 4.66
C LEU A 51 -5.34 5.46 3.58
N PHE A 52 -4.10 4.97 3.70
CA PHE A 52 -3.08 5.21 2.69
C PHE A 52 -3.40 4.55 1.36
N GLU A 53 -3.93 3.33 1.35
CA GLU A 53 -4.45 2.67 0.14
C GLU A 53 -5.52 3.51 -0.55
N ALA A 54 -6.50 4.01 0.21
CA ALA A 54 -7.61 4.83 -0.32
C ALA A 54 -7.19 6.24 -0.76
N CYS A 55 -6.20 6.85 -0.09
CA CYS A 55 -5.81 8.25 -0.29
C CYS A 55 -4.54 8.46 -1.12
N SER A 56 -3.90 7.38 -1.57
CA SER A 56 -2.66 7.50 -2.33
C SER A 56 -2.84 8.26 -3.65
N TYR A 57 -1.80 8.99 -4.03
CA TYR A 57 -1.73 9.67 -5.32
C TYR A 57 -1.22 8.75 -6.44
N GLY A 58 -0.60 7.62 -6.10
CA GLY A 58 0.17 6.82 -7.05
C GLY A 58 1.42 7.56 -7.56
N ALA A 59 1.94 8.51 -6.76
CA ALA A 59 3.01 9.43 -7.14
C ALA A 59 3.91 9.79 -5.95
N SER A 60 4.83 10.75 -6.14
CA SER A 60 5.85 11.10 -5.14
C SER A 60 5.30 11.66 -3.82
N GLY A 61 4.05 12.15 -3.80
CA GLY A 61 3.40 12.57 -2.55
C GLY A 61 3.22 11.41 -1.55
N ASP A 62 3.11 10.19 -2.06
CA ASP A 62 2.95 8.98 -1.25
C ASP A 62 4.17 8.67 -0.37
N VAL A 63 5.33 9.29 -0.63
CA VAL A 63 6.49 9.20 0.26
C VAL A 63 6.13 9.75 1.64
N GLN A 64 5.46 10.90 1.70
CA GLN A 64 5.08 11.52 2.97
C GLN A 64 3.96 10.74 3.66
N PHE A 65 3.02 10.19 2.89
CA PHE A 65 1.94 9.36 3.44
C PHE A 65 2.49 8.05 4.00
N GLY A 66 3.33 7.37 3.21
CA GLY A 66 4.00 6.14 3.60
C GLY A 66 4.89 6.30 4.83
N GLU A 67 5.62 7.42 4.98
CA GLU A 67 6.42 7.70 6.18
C GLU A 67 5.54 7.85 7.43
N VAL A 68 4.39 8.52 7.33
CA VAL A 68 3.43 8.63 8.45
C VAL A 68 2.92 7.24 8.85
N VAL A 69 2.54 6.41 7.87
CA VAL A 69 2.07 5.03 8.14
C VAL A 69 3.19 4.16 8.71
N GLU A 70 4.40 4.23 8.15
CA GLU A 70 5.57 3.50 8.62
C GLU A 70 5.82 3.79 10.12
N LYS A 71 5.89 5.07 10.50
CA LYS A 71 6.06 5.48 11.90
C LYS A 71 4.91 5.03 12.81
N LYS A 72 3.67 5.10 12.31
CA LYS A 72 2.48 4.64 13.04
C LYS A 72 2.59 3.15 13.36
N CYS A 73 3.03 2.34 12.40
CA CYS A 73 3.23 0.91 12.57
C CYS A 73 4.45 0.58 13.44
N GLU A 74 5.54 1.34 13.32
CA GLU A 74 6.74 1.18 14.16
C GLU A 74 6.46 1.37 15.65
N ALA A 75 5.50 2.23 16.01
CA ALA A 75 5.10 2.45 17.41
C ALA A 75 4.67 1.16 18.13
N ASP A 76 4.15 0.16 17.40
CA ASP A 76 3.68 -1.10 17.98
C ASP A 76 4.82 -2.04 18.39
N PHE A 77 6.01 -1.92 17.77
CA PHE A 77 7.05 -2.95 17.90
C PHE A 77 8.48 -2.42 18.12
N LEU A 78 8.82 -1.23 17.61
CA LEU A 78 10.22 -0.81 17.49
C LEU A 78 10.90 -0.63 18.86
N GLY A 79 10.15 -0.19 19.87
CA GLY A 79 10.61 -0.07 21.26
C GLY A 79 10.90 -1.41 21.94
N GLN A 80 10.31 -2.50 21.46
CA GLN A 80 10.44 -3.85 22.04
C GLN A 80 11.51 -4.69 21.34
N LEU A 81 12.01 -4.25 20.17
CA LEU A 81 12.99 -4.99 19.40
C LEU A 81 14.40 -4.93 20.00
N LYS A 82 15.08 -6.07 20.03
CA LYS A 82 16.54 -6.17 20.23
C LYS A 82 17.29 -5.73 18.97
N THR A 83 18.57 -5.38 19.11
CA THR A 83 19.42 -4.92 18.00
C THR A 83 19.37 -5.83 16.76
N PRO A 84 19.48 -7.17 16.86
CA PRO A 84 19.40 -8.03 15.67
C PRO A 84 18.05 -7.96 14.96
N GLN A 85 16.96 -7.77 15.69
CA GLN A 85 15.62 -7.63 15.11
C GLN A 85 15.46 -6.27 14.41
N LYS A 86 15.99 -5.18 14.99
CA LYS A 86 16.03 -3.87 14.34
C LYS A 86 16.82 -3.91 13.03
N LEU A 87 17.99 -4.59 13.02
CA LEU A 87 18.80 -4.77 11.82
C LEU A 87 18.06 -5.59 10.73
N SER A 88 17.30 -6.60 11.14
CA SER A 88 16.49 -7.40 10.23
C SER A 88 15.38 -6.56 9.58
N TYR A 89 14.66 -5.78 10.38
CA TYR A 89 13.66 -4.83 9.89
C TYR A 89 14.26 -3.81 8.91
N GLN A 90 15.37 -3.16 9.27
CA GLN A 90 16.08 -2.22 8.39
C GLN A 90 16.59 -2.87 7.10
N ARG A 91 16.92 -4.17 7.13
CA ARG A 91 17.30 -4.90 5.91
C ARG A 91 16.10 -5.05 4.98
N GLU A 92 14.91 -5.37 5.50
CA GLU A 92 13.67 -5.45 4.70
C GLU A 92 13.31 -4.09 4.09
N LEU A 93 13.39 -2.99 4.85
CA LEU A 93 13.18 -1.65 4.30
C LEU A 93 14.16 -1.33 3.15
N ARG A 94 15.44 -1.66 3.31
CA ARG A 94 16.43 -1.49 2.23
C ARG A 94 16.17 -2.36 1.01
N VAL A 95 15.46 -3.49 1.14
CA VAL A 95 15.01 -4.28 -0.02
C VAL A 95 13.99 -3.48 -0.82
N CYS A 96 13.04 -2.81 -0.17
CA CYS A 96 12.09 -1.91 -0.82
C CYS A 96 12.82 -0.78 -1.57
N ASP A 97 13.75 -0.10 -0.91
CA ASP A 97 14.51 1.00 -1.51
C ASP A 97 15.29 0.56 -2.76
N ARG A 98 15.82 -0.67 -2.77
CA ARG A 98 16.55 -1.21 -3.92
C ARG A 98 15.65 -1.70 -5.06
N LYS A 99 14.41 -2.10 -4.77
CA LYS A 99 13.50 -2.73 -5.75
C LYS A 99 13.24 -1.83 -6.96
N TYR A 100 13.10 -0.53 -6.72
CA TYR A 100 12.70 0.43 -7.73
C TYR A 100 13.73 1.53 -8.03
N ARG A 101 14.91 1.50 -7.41
CA ARG A 101 15.94 2.58 -7.51
C ARG A 101 16.39 2.94 -8.95
N ASN A 102 16.30 1.99 -9.88
CA ASN A 102 16.72 2.18 -11.28
C ASN A 102 15.52 2.36 -12.23
N LYS A 103 14.33 2.62 -11.68
CA LYS A 103 13.12 2.88 -12.45
C LYS A 103 12.84 4.38 -12.45
N SER A 104 12.40 4.90 -13.59
CA SER A 104 12.04 6.31 -13.75
C SER A 104 10.53 6.49 -13.61
N GLY A 105 10.11 7.60 -13.00
CA GLY A 105 8.70 7.98 -12.83
C GLY A 105 8.23 7.91 -11.39
N THR A 106 7.30 8.80 -11.04
CA THR A 106 6.79 8.98 -9.67
C THR A 106 5.98 7.79 -9.17
N MET A 107 5.40 7.00 -10.07
CA MET A 107 4.72 5.74 -9.74
C MET A 107 5.63 4.76 -9.00
N TYR A 108 6.90 4.66 -9.39
CA TYR A 108 7.86 3.77 -8.72
C TYR A 108 8.31 4.30 -7.36
N ILE A 109 8.25 5.64 -7.18
CA ILE A 109 8.49 6.28 -5.89
C ILE A 109 7.35 5.94 -4.94
N SER A 110 6.10 6.05 -5.39
CA SER A 110 4.91 5.61 -4.65
C SER A 110 4.99 4.13 -4.27
N ALA A 111 5.33 3.26 -5.24
CA ALA A 111 5.48 1.83 -4.99
C ALA A 111 6.58 1.52 -3.95
N THR A 112 7.62 2.36 -3.84
CA THR A 112 8.64 2.24 -2.79
C THR A 112 8.05 2.59 -1.42
N ALA A 113 7.27 3.68 -1.32
CA ALA A 113 6.61 4.10 -0.09
C ALA A 113 5.63 3.04 0.42
N PHE A 114 4.81 2.48 -0.47
CA PHE A 114 3.92 1.34 -0.15
C PHE A 114 4.68 0.12 0.36
N CYS A 115 5.74 -0.30 -0.33
CA CYS A 115 6.54 -1.45 0.09
C CYS A 115 7.06 -1.29 1.53
N ARG A 116 7.53 -0.09 1.89
CA ARG A 116 8.02 0.19 3.25
C ARG A 116 6.90 0.16 4.29
N ALA A 117 5.77 0.81 4.00
CA ALA A 117 4.59 0.81 4.87
C ALA A 117 4.07 -0.63 5.11
N GLU A 118 4.03 -1.47 4.07
CA GLU A 118 3.65 -2.89 4.18
C GLU A 118 4.64 -3.70 5.04
N VAL A 119 5.96 -3.45 4.92
CA VAL A 119 6.95 -4.08 5.81
C VAL A 119 6.65 -3.71 7.26
N ALA A 120 6.48 -2.42 7.57
CA ALA A 120 6.15 -1.96 8.91
C ALA A 120 4.83 -2.56 9.42
N GLN A 121 3.80 -2.63 8.57
CA GLN A 121 2.51 -3.25 8.91
C GLN A 121 2.65 -4.73 9.28
N ARG A 122 3.43 -5.51 8.52
CA ARG A 122 3.67 -6.91 8.86
C ARG A 122 4.36 -7.06 10.22
N TYR A 123 5.31 -6.19 10.54
CA TYR A 123 6.00 -6.19 11.83
C TYR A 123 5.06 -5.81 12.98
N SER A 124 4.25 -4.76 12.82
CA SER A 124 3.20 -4.36 13.76
C SER A 124 2.25 -5.54 14.05
N ARG A 125 1.67 -6.16 13.00
CA ARG A 125 0.76 -7.31 13.15
C ARG A 125 1.41 -8.48 13.90
N ARG A 126 2.69 -8.78 13.60
CA ARG A 126 3.44 -9.85 14.29
C ARG A 126 3.64 -9.52 15.77
N ALA A 127 4.02 -8.29 16.10
CA ALA A 127 4.25 -7.85 17.47
C ALA A 127 2.94 -7.83 18.29
N LEU A 128 1.87 -7.27 17.74
CA LEU A 128 0.55 -7.24 18.40
C LEU A 128 0.00 -8.65 18.62
N LYS A 129 0.17 -9.57 17.65
CA LYS A 129 -0.20 -10.98 17.82
C LYS A 129 0.61 -11.65 18.94
N ALA A 130 1.91 -11.40 19.02
CA ALA A 130 2.75 -11.94 20.10
C ALA A 130 2.39 -11.36 21.48
N GLY A 131 2.06 -10.06 21.56
CA GLY A 131 1.64 -9.41 22.81
C GLY A 131 0.20 -9.72 23.24
N GLY A 132 -0.66 -10.12 22.31
CA GLY A 132 -2.01 -10.61 22.59
C GLY A 132 -2.07 -12.07 23.02
N ALA A 133 -1.13 -12.90 22.56
CA ALA A 133 -1.01 -14.31 22.96
C ALA A 133 -0.41 -14.50 24.37
N GLY A 134 0.09 -13.43 24.99
CA GLY A 134 0.64 -13.43 26.35
C GLY A 134 -0.26 -12.75 27.39
N ARG A 135 -1.53 -12.47 27.04
CA ARG A 135 -2.56 -11.93 27.96
C ARG A 135 -3.65 -12.96 28.20
#